data_AF-A0A972P884-F1
#
_entry.id   AF-A0A972P884-F1
#
_cell.length_a   1.000
_cell.length_b   1.000
_cell.length_c   1.000
_cell.angle_alpha   90.00
_cell.angle_beta   90.00
_cell.angle_gamma   90.00
#
_symmetry.space_group_name_H-M   'P 1'
#
loop_
_entity.id
_entity.type
_entity.pdbx_description
1 polymer ?
#
loop_
_entity_poly.entity_id
_entity_poly.type
_entity_poly.pdbx_seq_one_letter_code
_entity_poly.pdbx_strand_id
1 'polypeptide(L)'
;MSVYDQAHALARALKSCDEYTSFLAAKAKVDADKNAKKMLRDFQQRQIAVQKAQMLNEEVPEEQIKQLERMFEVLSYNPIIKEYLTAEFRLARMLADIQKIIGEAVELGLDEED
;
A
#
# COMPACT_ATOMS: atom_id res chain seq x y z
N MET A 1 -31.65 -8.22 0.75
CA MET A 1 -30.32 -7.82 1.26
C MET A 1 -29.97 -6.51 0.56
N SER A 2 -29.71 -5.45 1.32
CA SER A 2 -29.32 -4.14 0.79
C SER A 2 -27.88 -4.15 0.28
N VAL A 3 -27.51 -3.23 -0.62
CA VAL A 3 -26.11 -3.01 -1.03
C VAL A 3 -25.22 -2.70 0.18
N TYR A 4 -25.75 -2.01 1.20
CA TYR A 4 -25.04 -1.78 2.46
C TYR A 4 -24.80 -3.07 3.27
N ASP A 5 -25.74 -4.01 3.26
CA ASP A 5 -25.54 -5.31 3.92
C ASP A 5 -24.42 -6.10 3.25
N GLN A 6 -24.36 -6.04 1.91
CA GLN A 6 -23.30 -6.67 1.12
C GLN A 6 -21.94 -5.99 1.35
N ALA A 7 -21.89 -4.66 1.42
CA ALA A 7 -20.67 -3.93 1.76
C ALA A 7 -20.16 -4.30 3.16
N HIS A 8 -21.04 -4.44 4.15
CA HIS A 8 -20.66 -4.94 5.46
C HIS A 8 -20.21 -6.41 5.45
N ALA A 9 -20.81 -7.25 4.61
CA ALA A 9 -20.35 -8.62 4.42
C ALA A 9 -18.94 -8.68 3.82
N LEU A 10 -18.67 -7.88 2.79
CA LEU A 10 -17.34 -7.72 2.20
C LEU A 10 -16.33 -7.22 3.23
N ALA A 11 -16.67 -6.20 4.03
CA ALA A 11 -15.80 -5.70 5.09
C ALA A 11 -15.46 -6.77 6.14
N ARG A 12 -16.39 -7.66 6.47
CA ARG A 12 -16.10 -8.81 7.35
C ARG A 12 -15.18 -9.82 6.68
N ALA A 13 -15.42 -10.14 5.41
CA ALA A 13 -14.58 -11.06 4.64
C ALA A 13 -13.14 -10.55 4.51
N LEU A 14 -12.95 -9.26 4.22
CA LEU A 14 -11.65 -8.60 4.14
C LEU A 14 -10.88 -8.69 5.47
N LYS A 15 -11.56 -8.60 6.62
CA LYS A 15 -10.90 -8.73 7.93
C LYS A 15 -10.37 -10.13 8.21
N SER A 16 -10.91 -11.15 7.55
CA SER A 16 -10.52 -12.56 7.74
C SER A 16 -9.78 -13.16 6.54
N CYS A 17 -9.56 -12.41 5.46
CA CYS A 17 -8.86 -12.91 4.28
C CYS A 17 -7.35 -13.08 4.55
N ASP A 18 -6.77 -14.04 3.83
CA ASP A 18 -5.36 -14.42 4.00
C ASP A 18 -4.41 -13.25 3.69
N GLU A 19 -4.76 -12.40 2.74
CA GLU A 19 -3.99 -11.21 2.37
C GLU A 19 -3.87 -10.24 3.55
N TYR A 20 -4.98 -9.96 4.23
CA TYR A 20 -5.00 -9.04 5.36
C TYR A 20 -4.33 -9.65 6.60
N THR A 21 -4.59 -10.93 6.91
CA THR A 21 -3.95 -11.59 8.06
C THR A 21 -2.45 -11.75 7.86
N SER A 22 -2.00 -12.06 6.64
CA SER A 22 -0.57 -12.12 6.29
C SER A 22 0.10 -10.76 6.40
N PHE A 23 -0.58 -9.70 5.94
CA PHE A 23 -0.11 -8.33 6.13
C PHE A 23 0.04 -7.97 7.62
N LEU A 24 -0.96 -8.28 8.46
CA LEU A 24 -0.87 -8.03 9.90
C LEU A 24 0.28 -8.79 10.56
N ALA A 25 0.51 -10.06 10.18
CA ALA A 25 1.61 -10.85 10.69
C ALA A 25 2.98 -10.25 10.30
N ALA A 26 3.16 -9.88 9.03
CA ALA A 26 4.39 -9.25 8.56
C ALA A 26 4.62 -7.86 9.22
N LYS A 27 3.54 -7.09 9.40
CA LYS A 27 3.57 -5.82 10.13
C LYS A 27 4.03 -6.00 11.57
N ALA A 28 3.51 -7.01 12.27
CA ALA A 28 3.92 -7.31 13.64
C ALA A 28 5.42 -7.65 13.74
N LYS A 29 5.97 -8.38 12.76
CA LYS A 29 7.41 -8.67 12.67
C LYS A 29 8.25 -7.39 12.51
N VAL A 30 7.84 -6.49 11.62
CA VAL A 30 8.49 -5.17 11.46
C VAL A 30 8.41 -4.39 12.77
N ASP A 31 7.24 -4.35 13.42
CA ASP A 31 7.05 -3.59 14.66
C ASP A 31 7.88 -4.12 15.84
N ALA A 32 8.19 -5.42 15.86
CA ALA A 32 9.05 -6.05 16.84
C ALA A 32 10.55 -5.79 16.61
N ASP A 33 10.97 -5.54 15.37
CA ASP A 33 12.36 -5.23 15.03
C ASP A 33 12.60 -3.71 14.97
N LYS A 34 13.34 -3.17 15.94
CA LYS A 34 13.60 -1.72 16.05
C LYS A 34 14.31 -1.15 14.82
N ASN A 35 15.21 -1.91 14.21
CA ASN A 35 15.98 -1.45 13.05
C ASN A 35 15.08 -1.45 11.81
N ALA A 36 14.37 -2.54 11.56
CA ALA A 36 13.44 -2.65 10.43
C ALA A 36 12.36 -1.57 10.50
N LYS A 37 11.77 -1.37 11.68
CA LYS A 37 10.77 -0.32 11.93
C LYS A 37 11.30 1.07 11.63
N LYS A 38 12.52 1.38 12.08
CA LYS A 38 13.15 2.68 11.84
C LYS A 38 13.39 2.90 10.35
N MET A 39 14.03 1.94 9.69
CA MET A 39 14.33 2.03 8.26
C MET A 39 13.05 2.22 7.42
N LEU A 40 12.00 1.43 7.71
CA LEU A 40 10.73 1.54 7.01
C LEU A 40 10.05 2.90 7.25
N ARG A 41 10.05 3.41 8.48
CA ARG A 41 9.49 4.74 8.79
C ARG A 41 10.21 5.86 8.06
N ASP A 42 11.54 5.84 8.06
CA ASP A 42 12.35 6.87 7.41
C ASP A 42 12.06 6.90 5.89
N PHE A 43 11.84 5.73 5.29
CA PHE A 43 11.42 5.61 3.90
C PHE A 43 10.00 6.15 3.67
N GLN A 44 9.02 5.72 4.45
CA GLN A 44 7.63 6.17 4.31
C GLN A 44 7.49 7.69 4.44
N GLN A 45 8.21 8.31 5.38
CA GLN A 45 8.19 9.77 5.54
C GLN A 45 8.69 10.49 4.29
N ARG A 46 9.79 10.01 3.70
CA ARG A 46 10.35 10.59 2.47
C ARG A 46 9.45 10.35 1.27
N GLN A 47 8.88 9.15 1.16
CA GLN A 47 7.93 8.82 0.11
C GLN A 47 6.71 9.76 0.16
N ILE A 48 6.13 9.98 1.35
CA ILE A 48 4.99 10.88 1.53
C ILE A 48 5.37 12.33 1.17
N ALA A 49 6.56 12.78 1.55
CA ALA A 49 7.03 14.12 1.20
C ALA A 49 7.14 14.31 -0.33
N VAL A 50 7.70 13.33 -1.03
CA VAL A 50 7.79 13.32 -2.49
C VAL A 50 6.40 13.29 -3.14
N GLN A 51 5.53 12.39 -2.71
CA GLN A 51 4.15 12.30 -3.21
C GLN A 51 3.38 13.60 -3.00
N LYS A 52 3.53 14.23 -1.83
CA LYS A 52 2.88 15.51 -1.54
C LYS A 52 3.37 16.63 -2.47
N ALA A 53 4.68 16.73 -2.70
CA ALA A 53 5.23 17.72 -3.62
C ALA A 53 4.70 17.50 -5.04
N GLN A 54 4.65 16.25 -5.52
CA GLN A 54 4.05 15.90 -6.82
C GLN A 54 2.57 16.29 -6.90
N MET A 55 1.78 16.02 -5.85
CA MET A 55 0.36 16.42 -5.80
C MET A 55 0.16 17.93 -5.83
N LEU A 56 1.12 18.72 -5.33
CA LEU A 56 1.09 20.18 -5.35
C LEU A 56 1.67 20.77 -6.66
N ASN A 57 2.03 19.92 -7.63
CA ASN A 57 2.78 20.31 -8.83
C ASN A 57 4.09 21.05 -8.52
N GLU A 58 4.70 20.76 -7.37
CA GLU A 58 6.02 21.27 -7.00
C GLU A 58 7.11 20.43 -7.66
N GLU A 59 8.20 21.08 -8.06
CA GLU A 59 9.34 20.40 -8.66
C GLU A 59 10.03 19.51 -7.60
N VAL A 60 10.00 18.20 -7.83
CA VAL A 60 10.75 17.24 -7.00
C VAL A 60 12.14 17.06 -7.61
N PRO A 61 13.23 17.41 -6.89
CA PRO A 61 14.58 17.21 -7.39
C PRO A 61 14.84 15.74 -7.70
N GLU A 62 15.43 15.45 -8.86
CA GLU A 62 15.77 14.09 -9.30
C GLU A 62 16.63 13.34 -8.25
N GLU A 63 17.48 14.06 -7.52
CA GLU A 63 18.29 13.48 -6.44
C GLU A 63 17.45 12.93 -5.28
N GLN A 64 16.28 13.53 -4.99
CA GLN A 64 15.37 12.99 -3.96
C GLN A 64 14.73 11.69 -4.43
N ILE A 65 14.39 11.60 -5.72
CA ILE A 65 13.85 10.37 -6.33
C ILE A 65 14.90 9.26 -6.27
N LYS A 66 16.14 9.54 -6.73
CA LYS A 66 17.27 8.59 -6.65
C LYS A 66 17.57 8.16 -5.22
N GLN A 67 17.49 9.09 -4.26
CA GLN A 67 17.66 8.73 -2.86
C GLN A 67 16.58 7.76 -2.38
N LEU A 68 15.32 8.00 -2.76
CA LEU A 68 14.20 7.13 -2.40
C LEU A 68 14.34 5.73 -3.01
N GLU A 69 14.76 5.64 -4.28
CA GLU A 69 15.06 4.36 -4.95
C GLU A 69 16.16 3.58 -4.24
N ARG A 70 17.28 4.24 -3.89
CA ARG A 70 18.36 3.60 -3.13
C ARG A 70 17.90 3.12 -1.76
N MET A 71 17.07 3.89 -1.07
CA MET A 71 16.49 3.47 0.21
C MET A 71 15.60 2.24 0.03
N PHE A 72 14.76 2.22 -1.00
CA PHE A 72 13.93 1.06 -1.33
C PHE A 72 14.78 -0.19 -1.59
N GLU A 73 15.85 -0.06 -2.37
CA GLU A 73 16.77 -1.17 -2.65
C GLU A 73 17.35 -1.74 -1.34
N VAL A 74 17.88 -0.87 -0.47
CA VAL A 74 18.43 -1.27 0.83
C VAL A 74 17.39 -1.98 1.71
N LEU A 75 16.15 -1.47 1.75
CA LEU A 75 15.05 -2.08 2.49
C LEU A 75 14.71 -3.46 1.95
N SER A 76 14.76 -3.64 0.63
CA SER A 76 14.42 -4.89 -0.04
C SER A 76 15.38 -6.05 0.31
N TYR A 77 16.61 -5.74 0.74
CA TYR A 77 17.56 -6.73 1.26
C TYR A 77 17.26 -7.19 2.68
N ASN A 78 16.48 -6.42 3.47
CA ASN A 78 16.05 -6.85 4.79
C ASN A 78 14.86 -7.83 4.64
N PRO A 79 14.99 -9.10 5.06
CA PRO A 79 13.94 -10.10 4.85
C PRO A 79 12.63 -9.77 5.57
N ILE A 80 12.69 -9.14 6.74
CA ILE A 80 11.49 -8.74 7.51
C ILE A 80 10.72 -7.65 6.75
N ILE A 81 11.44 -6.67 6.20
CA ILE A 81 10.84 -5.57 5.43
C ILE A 81 10.35 -6.07 4.08
N LYS A 82 11.11 -6.94 3.40
CA LYS A 82 10.70 -7.56 2.14
C LYS A 82 9.41 -8.37 2.29
N GLU A 83 9.28 -9.14 3.37
CA GLU A 83 8.05 -9.87 3.69
C GLU A 83 6.87 -8.89 3.88
N TYR A 84 7.07 -7.81 4.64
CA TYR A 84 6.07 -6.76 4.82
C TYR A 84 5.63 -6.11 3.49
N LEU A 85 6.57 -5.66 2.67
CA LEU A 85 6.29 -5.00 1.39
C LEU A 85 5.55 -5.94 0.43
N THR A 86 5.92 -7.22 0.43
CA THR A 86 5.25 -8.24 -0.40
C THR A 86 3.80 -8.45 0.04
N ALA A 87 3.55 -8.53 1.35
CA ALA A 87 2.21 -8.69 1.89
C ALA A 87 1.35 -7.44 1.65
N GLU A 88 1.93 -6.25 1.83
CA GLU A 88 1.29 -4.96 1.55
C GLU A 88 0.89 -4.84 0.08
N PHE A 89 1.78 -5.20 -0.86
CA PHE A 89 1.46 -5.18 -2.30
C PHE A 89 0.31 -6.13 -2.67
N ARG A 90 0.31 -7.36 -2.11
CA ARG A 90 -0.78 -8.32 -2.35
C ARG A 90 -2.12 -7.81 -1.85
N LEU A 91 -2.15 -7.25 -0.65
CA LEU A 91 -3.36 -6.65 -0.08
C LEU A 91 -3.85 -5.47 -0.93
N ALA A 92 -2.94 -4.56 -1.32
CA ALA A 92 -3.27 -3.40 -2.15
C ALA A 92 -3.85 -3.82 -3.51
N ARG A 93 -3.26 -4.83 -4.15
CA ARG A 93 -3.76 -5.37 -5.42
C ARG A 93 -5.17 -5.93 -5.28
N MET A 94 -5.41 -6.78 -4.27
CA MET A 94 -6.75 -7.34 -4.02
C MET A 94 -7.79 -6.23 -3.79
N LEU A 95 -7.43 -5.18 -3.03
CA LEU A 95 -8.32 -4.04 -2.79
C LEU A 95 -8.61 -3.25 -4.08
N ALA A 96 -7.61 -3.05 -4.94
CA ALA A 96 -7.79 -2.40 -6.23
C ALA A 96 -8.71 -3.22 -7.16
N ASP A 97 -8.52 -4.53 -7.21
CA ASP A 97 -9.37 -5.44 -8.00
C ASP A 97 -10.83 -5.40 -7.50
N ILE A 98 -11.05 -5.38 -6.18
CA ILE A 98 -12.37 -5.23 -5.57
C ILE A 98 -12.99 -3.87 -5.91
N GLN A 99 -12.22 -2.78 -5.82
CA GLN A 99 -12.69 -1.44 -6.17
C GLN A 99 -13.09 -1.37 -7.65
N LYS A 100 -12.32 -2.01 -8.54
CA LYS A 100 -12.64 -2.13 -9.95
C LYS A 100 -13.97 -2.87 -10.17
N ILE A 101 -14.16 -4.03 -9.54
CA ILE A 101 -15.43 -4.79 -9.64
C ILE A 101 -16.63 -3.94 -9.19
N ILE A 102 -16.48 -3.21 -8.09
CA ILE A 102 -17.54 -2.31 -7.59
C ILE A 102 -17.78 -1.17 -8.59
N GLY A 103 -16.70 -0.58 -9.12
CA GLY A 103 -16.74 0.52 -10.09
C GLY A 103 -17.24 0.12 -11.47
N GLU A 104 -17.13 -1.13 -11.90
CA GLU A 104 -17.74 -1.63 -13.14
C GLU A 104 -19.25 -1.86 -12.98
N ALA A 105 -19.72 -2.15 -11.77
CA ALA A 105 -21.13 -2.40 -11.49
C ALA A 105 -21.99 -1.11 -11.51
N VAL A 106 -21.35 0.04 -11.39
CA VAL A 106 -21.98 1.36 -11.49
C VAL A 106 -21.21 2.13 -12.54
N GLU A 107 -21.83 2.56 -13.64
CA GLU A 107 -21.17 3.32 -14.73
C GLU A 107 -20.63 4.68 -14.23
N LEU A 108 -19.61 4.66 -13.38
CA LEU A 108 -19.02 5.83 -12.72
C LEU A 108 -18.18 6.65 -13.70
N GLY A 109 -18.05 6.22 -14.96
CA GLY A 109 -17.24 6.91 -15.96
C GLY A 109 -15.79 7.04 -15.52
N LEU A 110 -15.25 6.03 -14.82
CA LEU A 110 -13.83 5.93 -14.48
C LEU A 110 -13.04 5.19 -15.56
N ASP A 111 -13.59 5.12 -16.77
CA ASP A 111 -12.77 4.87 -17.95
C ASP A 111 -11.97 6.16 -18.14
N GLU A 112 -10.69 6.11 -17.79
CA GLU A 112 -9.74 7.14 -18.20
C GLU A 112 -9.91 7.31 -19.72
N GLU A 113 -10.35 8.49 -20.15
CA GLU A 113 -10.38 8.87 -21.56
C GLU A 113 -8.95 8.68 -22.11
N ASP A 114 -8.77 7.66 -22.97
CA ASP A 114 -7.59 7.47 -23.81
C ASP A 114 -7.35 8.67 -24.75
#